data_AF-A0A9D9CHA8-F1
#
_entry.id   AF-A0A9D9CHA8-F1
#
_cell.length_a   1.000
_cell.length_b   1.000
_cell.length_c   1.000
_cell.angle_alpha   90.00
_cell.angle_beta   90.00
_cell.angle_gamma   90.00
#
_symmetry.space_group_name_H-M   'P 1'
#
loop_
_entity.id
_entity.type
_entity.pdbx_description
1 polymer ?
#
loop_
_entity_poly.entity_id
_entity_poly.type
_entity_poly.pdbx_seq_one_letter_code
_entity_poly.pdbx_strand_id
1 'polypeptide(L)'
;MILSLIILYVLTLLYLSTADRFRTQTMILALQGLLLFGIAIARMHSFHPVEMGFIVVETLIFKAVVIPAILMYVINRTKINCIHSSSSQFGALVMSIIALVASCSITYYMADSRTDMIFFGVALYALLTGLILIVMRKRIFAHLIGFLVIENGVFLLSMAIGVEFPLLINLAIMLDILVSIVILGMFLQRMDNEIHTDETDALTSIKD
;
A
#
# COMPACT_ATOMS: atom_id res chain seq x y z
N MET A 1 -23.05 1.22 -3.70
CA MET A 1 -22.08 0.10 -3.65
C MET A 1 -20.63 0.57 -3.69
N ILE A 2 -20.24 1.47 -4.60
CA ILE A 2 -18.87 2.02 -4.66
C ILE A 2 -18.49 2.76 -3.36
N LEU A 3 -19.38 3.63 -2.86
CA LEU A 3 -19.12 4.41 -1.64
C LEU A 3 -18.82 3.53 -0.42
N SER A 4 -19.54 2.42 -0.24
CA SER A 4 -19.30 1.50 0.88
C SER A 4 -17.94 0.80 0.79
N LEU A 5 -17.48 0.46 -0.42
CA LEU A 5 -16.15 -0.10 -0.62
C LEU A 5 -15.05 0.93 -0.33
N ILE A 6 -15.25 2.18 -0.74
CA ILE A 6 -14.33 3.28 -0.45
C ILE A 6 -14.25 3.55 1.06
N ILE A 7 -15.39 3.62 1.75
CA ILE A 7 -15.40 3.80 3.21
C ILE A 7 -14.65 2.66 3.90
N LEU A 8 -14.89 1.42 3.47
CA LEU A 8 -14.17 0.27 4.00
C LEU A 8 -12.66 0.35 3.73
N TYR A 9 -12.26 0.81 2.55
CA TYR A 9 -10.86 1.06 2.22
C TYR A 9 -10.24 2.15 3.12
N VAL A 10 -10.93 3.27 3.36
CA VAL A 10 -10.47 4.31 4.30
C VAL A 10 -10.29 3.75 5.72
N LEU A 11 -11.22 2.92 6.19
CA LEU A 11 -11.10 2.25 7.49
C LEU A 11 -9.86 1.35 7.56
N THR A 12 -9.51 0.67 6.46
CA THR A 12 -8.31 -0.16 6.42
C THR A 12 -7.03 0.65 6.51
N LEU A 13 -6.97 1.84 5.90
CA LEU A 13 -5.82 2.76 6.02
C LEU A 13 -5.64 3.24 7.46
N LEU A 14 -6.74 3.61 8.11
CA LEU A 14 -6.73 4.02 9.52
C LEU A 14 -6.28 2.88 10.42
N TYR A 15 -6.79 1.66 10.19
CA TYR A 15 -6.39 0.48 10.94
C TYR A 15 -4.91 0.11 10.70
N LEU A 16 -4.41 0.29 9.47
CA LEU A 16 -3.01 0.05 9.12
C LEU A 16 -2.05 0.97 9.88
N SER A 17 -2.43 2.23 10.13
CA SER A 17 -1.65 3.15 10.96
C SER A 17 -1.44 2.64 12.39
N THR A 18 -2.41 1.92 12.95
CA THR A 18 -2.36 1.34 14.30
C THR A 18 -1.71 -0.03 14.35
N ALA A 19 -1.73 -0.79 13.25
CA ALA A 19 -1.24 -2.15 13.22
C ALA A 19 0.27 -2.22 13.46
N ASP A 20 0.70 -3.06 14.40
CA ASP A 20 2.13 -3.25 14.73
C ASP A 20 2.71 -4.59 14.31
N ARG A 21 1.84 -5.58 14.13
CA ARG A 21 2.24 -6.90 13.66
C ARG A 21 2.36 -6.85 12.15
N PHE A 22 3.55 -7.11 11.64
CA PHE A 22 3.83 -7.20 10.20
C PHE A 22 2.88 -8.15 9.46
N ARG A 23 2.50 -9.26 10.12
CA ARG A 23 1.49 -10.19 9.62
C ARG A 23 0.10 -9.54 9.46
N THR A 24 -0.32 -8.74 10.43
CA THR A 24 -1.59 -8.01 10.36
C THR A 24 -1.56 -6.96 9.25
N GLN A 25 -0.46 -6.21 9.14
CA GLN A 25 -0.28 -5.24 8.06
C GLN A 25 -0.33 -5.90 6.67
N THR A 26 0.31 -7.07 6.53
CA THR A 26 0.29 -7.86 5.29
C THR A 26 -1.12 -8.35 4.94
N MET A 27 -1.90 -8.81 5.94
CA MET A 27 -3.29 -9.22 5.73
C MET A 27 -4.19 -8.04 5.34
N ILE A 28 -3.98 -6.86 5.94
CA ILE A 28 -4.70 -5.64 5.57
C ILE A 28 -4.39 -5.25 4.12
N LEU A 29 -3.12 -5.33 3.68
CA LEU A 29 -2.74 -5.05 2.30
C LEU A 29 -3.43 -6.01 1.31
N ALA A 30 -3.50 -7.31 1.63
CA ALA A 30 -4.23 -8.27 0.81
C ALA A 30 -5.72 -7.89 0.67
N LEU A 31 -6.34 -7.49 1.78
CA LEU A 31 -7.72 -7.01 1.79
C LEU A 31 -7.88 -5.70 1.01
N GLN A 32 -6.94 -4.77 1.11
CA GLN A 32 -6.92 -3.55 0.30
C GLN A 32 -6.86 -3.85 -1.19
N GLY A 33 -6.05 -4.82 -1.62
CA GLY A 33 -6.02 -5.28 -3.02
C GLY A 33 -7.40 -5.77 -3.51
N LEU A 34 -8.09 -6.57 -2.71
CA LEU A 34 -9.46 -7.03 -3.01
C LEU A 34 -10.47 -5.87 -3.05
N LEU A 35 -10.35 -4.89 -2.15
CA LEU A 35 -11.23 -3.72 -2.15
C LEU A 35 -11.00 -2.85 -3.39
N LEU A 36 -9.74 -2.59 -3.75
CA LEU A 36 -9.39 -1.82 -4.94
C LEU A 36 -9.89 -2.49 -6.22
N PHE A 37 -9.77 -3.82 -6.31
CA PHE A 37 -10.36 -4.60 -7.39
C PHE A 37 -11.88 -4.42 -7.47
N GLY A 38 -12.58 -4.53 -6.33
CA GLY A 38 -14.02 -4.32 -6.26
C GLY A 38 -14.44 -2.90 -6.65
N ILE A 39 -13.66 -1.89 -6.22
CA ILE A 39 -13.85 -0.49 -6.58
C ILE A 39 -13.67 -0.29 -8.09
N ALA A 40 -12.61 -0.88 -8.66
CA ALA A 40 -12.33 -0.80 -10.08
C ALA A 40 -13.49 -1.38 -10.89
N ILE A 41 -13.87 -2.64 -10.67
CA ILE A 41 -15.00 -3.28 -11.38
C ILE A 41 -16.28 -2.48 -11.25
N ALA A 42 -16.60 -1.97 -10.05
CA ALA A 42 -17.82 -1.23 -9.83
C ALA A 42 -17.85 0.12 -10.59
N ARG A 43 -16.68 0.72 -10.87
CA ARG A 43 -16.54 1.92 -11.71
C ARG A 43 -16.54 1.56 -13.21
N MET A 44 -16.13 0.34 -13.58
CA MET A 44 -15.86 -0.11 -14.95
C MET A 44 -17.10 -0.48 -15.78
N HIS A 45 -18.07 0.42 -15.97
CA HIS A 45 -19.19 0.13 -16.91
C HIS A 45 -18.83 0.35 -18.40
N SER A 46 -17.65 0.90 -18.73
CA SER A 46 -17.37 1.40 -20.10
C SER A 46 -15.96 1.14 -20.67
N PHE A 47 -15.11 0.32 -20.03
CA PHE A 47 -13.73 0.11 -20.50
C PHE A 47 -13.59 -1.00 -21.54
N HIS A 48 -12.51 -0.96 -22.33
CA HIS A 48 -12.16 -2.03 -23.26
C HIS A 48 -11.71 -3.29 -22.51
N PRO A 49 -11.95 -4.50 -23.05
CA PRO A 49 -11.63 -5.77 -22.38
C PRO A 49 -10.14 -5.94 -22.05
N VAL A 50 -9.25 -5.27 -22.78
CA VAL A 50 -7.80 -5.29 -22.54
C VAL A 50 -7.41 -4.55 -21.27
N GLU A 51 -7.99 -3.37 -21.03
CA GLU A 51 -7.71 -2.53 -19.86
C GLU A 51 -8.23 -3.18 -18.57
N MET A 52 -9.40 -3.82 -18.67
CA MET A 52 -9.97 -4.63 -17.61
C MET A 52 -9.05 -5.81 -17.24
N GLY A 53 -8.47 -6.49 -18.24
CA GLY A 53 -7.50 -7.57 -18.02
C GLY A 53 -6.27 -7.11 -17.24
N PHE A 54 -5.71 -5.95 -17.60
CA PHE A 54 -4.55 -5.38 -16.91
C PHE A 54 -4.83 -5.08 -15.43
N ILE A 55 -5.99 -4.49 -15.13
CA ILE A 55 -6.37 -4.15 -13.76
C ILE A 55 -6.62 -5.40 -12.92
N VAL A 56 -7.26 -6.43 -13.49
CA VAL A 56 -7.47 -7.71 -12.80
C VAL A 56 -6.12 -8.34 -12.45
N VAL A 57 -5.19 -8.38 -13.40
CA VAL A 57 -3.85 -8.95 -13.18
C VAL A 57 -3.10 -8.15 -12.12
N GLU A 58 -3.08 -6.82 -12.22
CA GLU A 58 -2.33 -5.97 -11.30
C GLU A 58 -2.91 -6.00 -9.87
N THR A 59 -4.21 -5.75 -9.71
CA THR A 59 -4.82 -5.67 -8.37
C THR A 59 -4.97 -7.04 -7.70
N LEU A 60 -5.35 -8.09 -8.45
CA LEU A 60 -5.73 -9.37 -7.87
C LEU A 60 -4.54 -10.34 -7.80
N ILE A 61 -3.79 -10.48 -8.89
CA ILE A 61 -2.63 -11.38 -8.90
C ILE A 61 -1.48 -10.73 -8.15
N PHE A 62 -1.10 -9.50 -8.50
CA PHE A 62 0.06 -8.85 -7.91
C PHE A 62 -0.21 -8.36 -6.47
N LYS A 63 -1.18 -7.47 -6.28
CA LYS A 63 -1.42 -6.82 -4.98
C LYS A 63 -2.12 -7.71 -3.96
N ALA A 64 -3.09 -8.55 -4.34
CA ALA A 64 -3.83 -9.38 -3.39
C ALA A 64 -3.18 -10.73 -3.07
N VAL A 65 -2.34 -11.27 -3.97
CA VAL A 65 -1.74 -12.60 -3.81
C VAL A 65 -0.21 -12.55 -3.73
N VAL A 66 0.47 -12.09 -4.78
CA VAL A 66 1.94 -12.17 -4.90
C VAL A 66 2.63 -11.38 -3.79
N ILE A 67 2.28 -10.10 -3.63
CA ILE A 67 2.90 -9.22 -2.64
C ILE A 67 2.66 -9.76 -1.21
N PRO A 68 1.42 -10.05 -0.78
CA PRO A 68 1.17 -10.62 0.55
C PRO A 68 1.84 -11.96 0.78
N ALA A 69 1.86 -12.85 -0.23
CA ALA A 69 2.50 -14.15 -0.09
C ALA A 69 4.01 -14.04 0.12
N ILE A 70 4.67 -13.14 -0.61
CA ILE A 70 6.12 -12.93 -0.46
C ILE A 70 6.43 -12.26 0.88
N LEU A 71 5.67 -11.24 1.28
CA LEU A 71 5.76 -10.64 2.62
C LEU A 71 5.61 -11.69 3.73
N MET A 72 4.64 -12.60 3.59
CA MET A 72 4.37 -13.65 4.57
C MET A 72 5.48 -14.70 4.62
N TYR A 73 5.97 -15.14 3.45
CA TYR A 73 7.11 -16.05 3.33
C TYR A 73 8.33 -15.48 4.05
N VAL A 74 8.58 -14.20 3.80
CA VAL A 74 9.67 -13.45 4.41
C VAL A 74 9.54 -13.33 5.92
N ILE A 75 8.37 -12.95 6.45
CA ILE A 75 8.13 -12.87 7.91
C ILE A 75 8.42 -14.22 8.58
N ASN A 76 7.98 -15.32 7.96
CA ASN A 76 8.17 -16.66 8.52
C ASN A 76 9.65 -17.09 8.53
N ARG A 77 10.46 -16.60 7.59
CA ARG A 77 11.89 -16.91 7.50
C ARG A 77 12.73 -16.13 8.51
N THR A 78 12.41 -14.86 8.76
CA THR A 78 13.24 -14.00 9.63
C THR A 78 12.79 -13.95 11.08
N LYS A 79 11.65 -14.57 11.44
CA LYS A 79 11.08 -14.56 12.81
C LYS A 79 10.93 -13.16 13.42
N ILE A 80 10.90 -12.10 12.60
CA ILE A 80 10.71 -10.73 13.07
C ILE A 80 9.23 -10.55 13.42
N ASN A 81 8.87 -10.81 14.67
CA ASN A 81 7.47 -10.91 15.08
C ASN A 81 6.82 -9.58 15.51
N CYS A 82 7.59 -8.52 15.79
CA CYS A 82 6.99 -7.30 16.33
C CYS A 82 7.85 -6.05 16.16
N ILE A 83 7.19 -4.92 15.91
CA ILE A 83 7.75 -3.58 16.08
C ILE A 83 7.67 -3.29 17.59
N HIS A 84 8.71 -3.61 18.35
CA HIS A 84 8.82 -3.18 19.75
C HIS A 84 9.05 -1.67 19.79
N SER A 85 7.97 -0.89 19.71
CA SER A 85 7.96 0.52 20.12
C SER A 85 6.54 0.91 20.53
N SER A 86 6.20 0.56 21.77
CA SER A 86 4.89 0.79 22.39
C SER A 86 4.50 2.28 22.51
N SER A 87 5.37 3.23 22.14
CA SER A 87 5.10 4.67 22.28
C SER A 87 4.65 5.36 20.99
N SER A 88 4.63 4.68 19.83
CA SER A 88 4.36 5.33 18.53
C SER A 88 2.94 5.12 17.97
N GLN A 89 2.11 4.23 18.54
CA GLN A 89 0.78 3.94 18.00
C GLN A 89 -0.15 5.16 18.02
N PHE A 90 -0.21 5.85 19.15
CA PHE A 90 -1.07 7.04 19.30
C PHE A 90 -0.61 8.15 18.35
N GLY A 91 0.71 8.36 18.22
CA GLY A 91 1.27 9.32 17.27
C GLY A 91 0.92 8.99 15.81
N ALA A 92 1.04 7.72 15.40
CA ALA A 92 0.70 7.29 14.04
C ALA A 92 -0.79 7.44 13.74
N LEU A 93 -1.67 7.14 14.70
CA LEU A 93 -3.11 7.35 14.60
C LEU A 93 -3.47 8.83 14.46
N VAL A 94 -2.92 9.69 15.32
CA VAL A 94 -3.15 11.14 15.27
C VAL A 94 -2.68 11.69 13.92
N MET A 95 -1.50 11.31 13.45
CA MET A 95 -0.99 11.72 12.14
C MET A 95 -1.87 11.21 10.99
N SER A 96 -2.40 10.00 11.07
CA SER A 96 -3.34 9.46 10.09
C SER A 96 -4.65 10.24 10.05
N ILE A 97 -5.20 10.63 11.21
CA ILE A 97 -6.40 11.47 11.28
C ILE A 97 -6.10 12.86 10.70
N ILE A 98 -4.96 13.46 11.04
CA ILE A 98 -4.53 14.73 10.46
C ILE A 98 -4.40 14.61 8.93
N ALA A 99 -3.82 13.53 8.42
CA ALA A 99 -3.73 13.26 6.99
C ALA A 99 -5.10 13.14 6.33
N LEU A 100 -6.06 12.48 6.97
CA LEU A 100 -7.44 12.36 6.48
C LEU A 100 -8.10 13.74 6.40
N VAL A 101 -8.01 14.54 7.46
CA VAL A 101 -8.56 15.91 7.47
C VAL A 101 -7.88 16.78 6.41
N ALA A 102 -6.55 16.71 6.30
CA ALA A 102 -5.79 17.44 5.30
C ALA A 102 -6.20 17.04 3.88
N SER A 103 -6.32 15.75 3.60
CA SER A 103 -6.77 15.26 2.29
C SER A 103 -8.18 15.75 1.95
N CYS A 104 -9.09 15.76 2.92
CA CYS A 104 -10.46 16.24 2.73
C CYS A 104 -10.48 17.73 2.43
N SER A 105 -9.70 18.52 3.17
CA SER A 105 -9.58 19.97 2.97
C SER A 105 -8.98 20.30 1.61
N ILE A 106 -7.86 19.68 1.23
CA ILE A 106 -7.22 19.91 -0.09
C ILE A 106 -8.18 19.55 -1.21
N THR A 107 -8.86 18.42 -1.09
CA THR A 107 -9.84 17.97 -2.07
C THR A 107 -11.00 18.96 -2.20
N TYR A 108 -11.49 19.51 -1.09
CA TYR A 108 -12.55 20.51 -1.12
C TYR A 108 -12.15 21.79 -1.88
N TYR A 109 -10.89 22.23 -1.75
CA TYR A 109 -10.40 23.43 -2.45
C TYR A 109 -10.00 23.18 -3.92
N MET A 110 -9.57 21.96 -4.25
CA MET A 110 -8.98 21.64 -5.56
C MET A 110 -9.89 20.84 -6.49
N ALA A 111 -10.96 20.24 -5.97
CA ALA A 111 -11.88 19.44 -6.79
C ALA A 111 -12.67 20.34 -7.75
N ASP A 112 -12.27 20.31 -9.02
CA ASP A 112 -13.05 20.84 -10.13
C ASP A 112 -14.11 19.82 -10.58
N SER A 113 -15.07 20.28 -11.38
CA SER A 113 -16.24 19.54 -11.88
C SER A 113 -15.90 18.29 -12.71
N ARG A 114 -14.63 18.12 -13.11
CA ARG A 114 -14.16 17.04 -13.99
C ARG A 114 -13.57 15.84 -13.24
N THR A 115 -13.18 16.02 -11.98
CA THR A 115 -12.53 14.98 -11.19
C THR A 115 -13.50 14.41 -10.16
N ASP A 116 -13.52 13.08 -10.00
CA ASP A 116 -14.27 12.46 -8.91
C ASP A 116 -13.67 12.87 -7.55
N MET A 117 -14.31 13.84 -6.90
CA MET A 117 -13.89 14.43 -5.62
C MET A 117 -13.58 13.35 -4.56
N ILE A 118 -14.43 12.33 -4.46
CA ILE A 118 -14.27 11.26 -3.46
C ILE A 118 -13.00 10.42 -3.74
N PHE A 119 -12.77 10.03 -4.99
CA PHE A 119 -11.61 9.21 -5.36
C PHE A 119 -10.31 10.00 -5.19
N PHE A 120 -10.31 11.27 -5.59
CA PHE A 120 -9.16 12.15 -5.42
C PHE A 120 -8.80 12.32 -3.94
N GLY A 121 -9.77 12.56 -3.07
CA GLY A 121 -9.50 12.70 -1.63
C GLY A 121 -8.99 11.43 -0.98
N VAL A 122 -9.54 10.27 -1.35
CA VAL A 122 -9.10 8.97 -0.81
C VAL A 122 -7.72 8.59 -1.35
N ALA A 123 -7.42 8.91 -2.61
CA ALA A 123 -6.08 8.74 -3.18
C ALA A 123 -5.05 9.57 -2.43
N LEU A 124 -5.35 10.85 -2.18
CA LEU A 124 -4.47 11.76 -1.43
C LEU A 124 -4.28 11.27 0.01
N TYR A 125 -5.35 10.80 0.65
CA TYR A 125 -5.27 10.20 1.99
C TYR A 125 -4.35 8.97 2.00
N ALA A 126 -4.46 8.08 1.02
CA ALA A 126 -3.59 6.92 0.89
C ALA A 126 -2.12 7.32 0.69
N LEU A 127 -1.83 8.28 -0.18
CA LEU A 127 -0.48 8.80 -0.41
C LEU A 127 0.15 9.36 0.88
N LEU A 128 -0.58 10.21 1.60
CA LEU A 128 -0.13 10.77 2.88
C LEU A 128 0.09 9.67 3.93
N THR A 129 -0.83 8.71 4.02
CA THR A 129 -0.72 7.60 4.98
C THR A 129 0.50 6.75 4.70
N GLY A 130 0.76 6.41 3.43
CA GLY A 130 1.96 5.67 3.03
C GLY A 130 3.24 6.43 3.34
N LEU A 131 3.27 7.74 3.09
CA LEU A 131 4.40 8.60 3.46
C LEU A 131 4.64 8.63 4.98
N ILE A 132 3.58 8.76 5.78
CA ILE A 132 3.67 8.71 7.25
C ILE A 132 4.25 7.38 7.71
N LEU A 133 3.84 6.25 7.12
CA LEU A 133 4.38 4.93 7.47
C LEU A 133 5.88 4.82 7.18
N ILE A 134 6.35 5.38 6.06
CA ILE A 134 7.76 5.42 5.69
C ILE A 134 8.55 6.28 6.68
N VAL A 135 8.09 7.50 6.97
CA VAL A 135 8.82 8.46 7.81
C VAL A 135 8.86 8.02 9.29
N MET A 136 7.76 7.48 9.81
CA MET A 136 7.63 7.18 11.24
C MET A 136 8.31 5.88 11.68
N ARG A 137 8.49 4.90 10.77
CA ARG A 137 8.91 3.55 11.15
C ARG A 137 10.32 3.25 10.63
N LYS A 138 11.24 2.92 11.54
CA LYS A 138 12.66 2.67 11.20
C LYS A 138 12.96 1.37 10.45
N ARG A 139 12.01 0.43 10.39
CA ARG A 139 12.24 -0.90 9.81
C ARG A 139 11.99 -0.88 8.30
N ILE A 140 12.83 -1.56 7.52
CA ILE A 140 12.70 -1.70 6.06
C ILE A 140 11.33 -2.30 5.69
N PHE A 141 10.83 -3.26 6.47
CA PHE A 141 9.51 -3.86 6.26
C PHE A 141 8.37 -2.82 6.30
N ALA A 142 8.45 -1.85 7.21
CA ALA A 142 7.45 -0.79 7.31
C ALA A 142 7.53 0.20 6.13
N HIS A 143 8.74 0.45 5.63
CA HIS A 143 8.94 1.25 4.41
C HIS A 143 8.29 0.55 3.22
N LEU A 144 8.44 -0.77 3.10
CA LEU A 144 7.82 -1.57 2.04
C LEU A 144 6.29 -1.46 2.08
N ILE A 145 5.67 -1.63 3.25
CA ILE A 145 4.22 -1.45 3.40
C ILE A 145 3.81 -0.02 3.03
N GLY A 146 4.52 0.99 3.53
CA GLY A 146 4.22 2.39 3.21
C GLY A 146 4.31 2.66 1.71
N PHE A 147 5.27 2.05 1.03
CA PHE A 147 5.40 2.13 -0.42
C PHE A 147 4.19 1.50 -1.16
N LEU A 148 3.79 0.29 -0.76
CA LEU A 148 2.62 -0.38 -1.34
C LEU A 148 1.32 0.42 -1.13
N VAL A 149 1.21 1.12 0.00
CA VAL A 149 0.08 2.04 0.26
C VAL A 149 0.14 3.27 -0.66
N ILE A 150 1.33 3.77 -0.98
CA ILE A 150 1.51 4.85 -1.96
C ILE A 150 1.07 4.38 -3.35
N GLU A 151 1.50 3.20 -3.81
CA GLU A 151 1.04 2.63 -5.09
C GLU A 151 -0.48 2.49 -5.14
N ASN A 152 -1.11 2.02 -4.05
CA ASN A 152 -2.57 1.97 -3.95
C ASN A 152 -3.22 3.36 -4.09
N GLY A 153 -2.59 4.40 -3.54
CA GLY A 153 -3.00 5.80 -3.71
C GLY A 153 -2.84 6.28 -5.16
N VAL A 154 -1.73 5.96 -5.83
CA VAL A 154 -1.50 6.27 -7.25
C VAL A 154 -2.54 5.60 -8.13
N PHE A 155 -2.85 4.33 -7.87
CA PHE A 155 -3.92 3.61 -8.57
C PHE A 155 -5.27 4.31 -8.44
N LEU A 156 -5.67 4.70 -7.21
CA LEU A 156 -6.90 5.45 -6.98
C LEU A 156 -6.90 6.83 -7.65
N LEU A 157 -5.76 7.52 -7.68
CA LEU A 157 -5.58 8.79 -8.37
C LEU A 157 -5.80 8.62 -9.88
N SER A 158 -5.24 7.54 -10.45
CA SER A 158 -5.41 7.21 -11.86
C SER A 158 -6.89 6.94 -12.19
N MET A 159 -7.65 6.31 -11.29
CA MET A 159 -9.10 6.14 -11.46
C MET A 159 -9.89 7.45 -11.31
N ALA A 160 -9.43 8.39 -10.48
CA ALA A 160 -10.07 9.69 -10.30
C ALA A 160 -10.02 10.57 -11.56
N ILE A 161 -8.92 10.47 -12.31
CA ILE A 161 -8.63 11.29 -13.52
C ILE A 161 -8.93 10.51 -14.81
N GLY A 162 -8.78 9.19 -14.78
CA GLY A 162 -8.67 8.34 -15.95
C GLY A 162 -9.95 8.15 -16.76
N VAL A 163 -11.11 8.62 -16.28
CA VAL A 163 -12.34 8.67 -17.08
C VAL A 163 -12.13 9.54 -18.34
N GLU A 164 -11.30 10.57 -18.26
CA GLU A 164 -11.00 11.45 -19.40
C GLU A 164 -9.77 11.00 -20.22
N PHE A 165 -8.86 10.20 -19.63
CA PHE A 165 -7.56 9.85 -20.22
C PHE A 165 -7.20 8.35 -20.02
N PRO A 166 -7.74 7.41 -20.82
CA PRO A 166 -7.51 5.98 -20.66
C PRO A 166 -6.05 5.55 -20.83
N LEU A 167 -5.28 6.24 -21.69
CA LEU A 167 -3.85 5.97 -21.87
C LEU A 167 -3.03 6.21 -20.60
N LEU A 168 -3.45 7.17 -19.77
CA LEU A 168 -2.79 7.50 -18.50
C LEU A 168 -2.97 6.37 -17.48
N ILE A 169 -4.15 5.74 -17.45
CA ILE A 169 -4.43 4.56 -16.60
C ILE A 169 -3.49 3.41 -16.98
N ASN A 170 -3.40 3.08 -18.26
CA ASN A 170 -2.56 1.96 -18.71
C ASN A 170 -1.07 2.18 -18.37
N LEU A 171 -0.58 3.42 -18.51
CA LEU A 171 0.76 3.79 -18.11
C LEU A 171 0.97 3.67 -16.59
N ALA A 172 0.00 4.14 -15.79
CA ALA A 172 0.06 4.06 -14.33
C ALA A 172 0.14 2.60 -13.84
N ILE A 173 -0.70 1.72 -14.39
CA ILE A 173 -0.69 0.29 -14.06
C ILE A 173 0.64 -0.37 -14.44
N MET A 174 1.16 -0.07 -15.63
CA MET A 174 2.46 -0.62 -16.07
C MET A 174 3.60 -0.16 -15.15
N LEU A 175 3.58 1.11 -14.76
CA LEU A 175 4.57 1.67 -13.84
C LEU A 175 4.46 1.04 -12.44
N ASP A 176 3.24 0.88 -11.91
CA ASP A 176 3.00 0.21 -10.62
C ASP A 176 3.58 -1.20 -10.62
N ILE A 177 3.32 -2.02 -11.66
CA ILE A 177 3.87 -3.39 -11.75
C ILE A 177 5.41 -3.37 -11.77
N LEU A 178 6.01 -2.50 -12.58
CA LEU A 178 7.47 -2.39 -12.68
C LEU A 178 8.10 -2.04 -11.34
N VAL A 179 7.54 -1.04 -10.66
CA VAL A 179 8.05 -0.54 -9.40
C VAL A 179 7.87 -1.56 -8.28
N SER A 180 6.70 -2.21 -8.21
CA SER A 180 6.41 -3.32 -7.30
C SER A 180 7.46 -4.44 -7.40
N ILE A 181 7.80 -4.87 -8.63
CA ILE A 181 8.80 -5.94 -8.85
C ILE A 181 10.19 -5.50 -8.37
N VAL A 182 10.61 -4.28 -8.71
CA VAL A 182 11.93 -3.75 -8.34
C VAL A 182 12.07 -3.67 -6.82
N ILE A 183 11.05 -3.15 -6.14
CA ILE A 183 11.07 -2.99 -4.69
C ILE A 183 11.05 -4.33 -3.98
N LEU A 184 10.26 -5.29 -4.48
CA LEU A 184 10.23 -6.63 -3.93
C LEU A 184 11.58 -7.34 -4.11
N GLY A 185 12.22 -7.18 -5.26
CA GLY A 185 13.56 -7.70 -5.53
C GLY A 185 14.62 -7.09 -4.60
N MET A 186 14.64 -5.76 -4.47
CA MET A 186 15.55 -5.06 -3.53
C MET A 186 15.33 -5.51 -2.09
N PHE A 187 14.07 -5.71 -1.71
CA PHE A 187 13.70 -6.15 -0.37
C PHE A 187 14.21 -7.57 -0.08
N LEU A 188 14.00 -8.51 -1.00
CA LEU A 188 14.52 -9.87 -0.87
C LEU A 188 16.05 -9.86 -0.72
N GLN A 189 16.76 -9.06 -1.52
CA GLN A 189 18.22 -8.93 -1.44
C GLN A 189 18.69 -8.32 -0.13
N ARG A 190 18.03 -7.25 0.34
CA ARG A 190 18.36 -6.60 1.62
C ARG A 190 18.20 -7.56 2.79
N MET A 191 17.19 -8.42 2.73
CA MET A 191 16.92 -9.37 3.79
C MET A 191 17.85 -10.56 3.79
N ASP A 192 18.23 -11.07 2.62
CA ASP A 192 19.26 -12.11 2.50
C ASP A 192 20.57 -11.65 3.17
N ASN A 193 20.97 -10.40 2.93
CA ASN A 193 22.13 -9.79 3.58
C ASN A 193 21.98 -9.66 5.11
N GLU A 194 20.80 -9.29 5.62
CA GLU A 194 20.56 -9.20 7.08
C GLU A 194 20.64 -10.58 7.75
N ILE A 195 20.11 -11.63 7.12
CA ILE A 195 20.16 -13.01 7.64
C ILE A 195 21.61 -13.52 7.69
N HIS A 196 22.38 -13.32 6.62
CA HIS A 196 23.78 -13.77 6.57
C HIS A 196 24.69 -13.04 7.58
N THR A 197 24.39 -11.78 7.89
CA THR A 197 25.16 -11.02 8.89
C THR A 197 24.91 -11.56 10.31
N ASP A 198 23.65 -11.89 10.64
CA ASP A 198 23.26 -12.44 11.96
C ASP A 198 23.91 -13.82 12.23
N GLU A 199 24.01 -14.67 11.22
CA GLU A 199 24.70 -15.97 11.33
C GLU A 199 26.23 -15.81 11.54
N THR A 200 26.83 -14.78 10.94
CA THR A 200 28.29 -14.55 11.07
C THR A 200 28.66 -14.00 12.44
N ASP A 201 27.83 -13.13 13.02
CA ASP A 201 27.98 -12.62 14.39
C ASP A 201 27.71 -13.70 15.45
N ALA A 202 26.78 -14.62 15.19
CA ALA A 202 26.54 -15.77 16.08
C ALA A 202 27.74 -16.74 16.14
N LEU A 203 28.54 -16.84 15.07
CA LEU A 203 29.71 -17.72 15.02
C LEU A 203 30.97 -17.10 15.65
N THR A 204 31.08 -15.77 15.69
CA THR A 204 32.20 -15.09 16.37
C THR A 204 32.04 -15.10 17.88
N SER A 205 30.81 -15.09 18.41
CA SER A 205 30.56 -15.11 19.86
C SER A 205 30.83 -16.45 20.57
N ILE A 206 31.08 -17.53 19.84
CA ILE A 206 31.36 -18.88 20.39
C ILE A 206 32.88 -19.14 20.42
N LYS A 207 33.68 -18.23 19.85
CA LYS A 207 35.13 -18.38 19.73
C LYS A 207 35.92 -17.71 20.87
N ASP A 208 35.24 -16.92 21.70
CA ASP A 208 35.75 -16.37 22.97
C ASP A 208 35.18 -17.15 24.17
#